data_AF-A0A5M9QM37-F1
#
_entry.id   AF-A0A5M9QM37-F1
#
_cell.length_a   1.000
_cell.length_b   1.000
_cell.length_c   1.000
_cell.angle_alpha   90.00
_cell.angle_beta   90.00
_cell.angle_gamma   90.00
#
_symmetry.space_group_name_H-M   'P 1'
#
loop_
_entity.id
_entity.type
_entity.pdbx_description
1 polymer ?
#
loop_
_entity_poly.entity_id
_entity_poly.type
_entity_poly.pdbx_seq_one_letter_code
_entity_poly.pdbx_strand_id
1 'polypeptide(L)' 'MLQLLFRILESKRTGFEHARQCGDLAQEIPIEPESNLLICGNGIFSYADDESLQGLIESQLGGGRR' A
#
# COMPACT_ATOMS: atom_id res chain seq x y z
N MET A 1 19.30 22.27 6.50
CA MET A 1 18.84 21.91 5.15
C MET A 1 17.99 20.64 5.10
N LEU A 2 18.33 19.57 5.83
CA LEU A 2 17.56 18.31 5.85
C LEU A 2 16.08 18.49 6.25
N GLN A 3 15.79 19.42 7.17
CA GLN A 3 14.43 19.71 7.64
C GLN A 3 13.51 20.35 6.60
N LEU A 4 14.06 21.01 5.57
CA LEU A 4 13.26 21.60 4.50
C LEU A 4 12.76 20.51 3.54
N LEU A 5 13.59 19.49 3.29
CA LEU A 5 13.22 18.33 2.48
C LEU A 5 12.09 17.51 3.14
N PHE A 6 12.15 17.32 4.47
CA PHE A 6 11.07 16.63 5.19
C PHE A 6 9.73 17.37 5.10
N ARG A 7 9.72 18.71 5.24
CA ARG A 7 8.47 19.49 5.08
C ARG A 7 7.90 19.44 3.66
N ILE A 8 8.75 19.41 2.64
CA ILE A 8 8.31 19.29 1.23
C ILE A 8 7.71 17.89 0.98
N LEU A 9 8.27 16.85 1.59
CA LEU A 9 7.75 15.49 1.48
C LEU A 9 6.46 15.31 2.29
N GLU A 10 6.35 15.93 3.47
CA GLU A 10 5.12 15.99 4.26
C GLU A 10 4.01 16.75 3.54
N SER A 11 4.31 17.86 2.85
CA SER A 11 3.29 18.60 2.08
C SER A 11 2.78 17.85 0.85
N LYS A 12 3.52 16.84 0.37
CA LYS A 12 3.10 15.93 -0.70
C LYS A 12 2.38 14.69 -0.19
N ARG A 13 2.32 14.50 1.13
CA ARG A 13 1.54 13.45 1.76
C ARG A 13 0.09 13.92 1.88
N THR A 14 -0.56 14.11 0.74
CA THR A 14 -2.02 14.15 0.68
C THR A 14 -2.49 12.80 1.23
N GLY A 15 -3.00 12.78 2.45
CA GLY A 15 -3.54 11.56 3.03
C GLY A 15 -4.67 11.04 2.14
N PHE A 16 -4.85 9.73 2.09
CA PHE A 16 -5.93 9.10 1.33
C PHE A 16 -7.29 9.75 1.62
N GLU A 17 -7.57 10.02 2.90
CA GLU A 17 -8.76 10.75 3.35
C GLU A 17 -8.89 12.16 2.76
N HIS A 18 -7.77 12.88 2.65
CA HIS A 18 -7.77 14.24 2.09
C HIS A 18 -8.03 14.20 0.57
N ALA A 19 -7.39 13.27 -0.15
CA ALA A 19 -7.63 13.07 -1.58
C ALA A 19 -9.08 12.61 -1.86
N ARG A 20 -9.67 11.82 -0.96
CA ARG A 20 -11.10 11.43 -1.01
C ARG A 20 -12.02 12.64 -0.83
N GLN A 21 -11.73 13.50 0.15
CA GLN A 21 -12.51 14.71 0.44
C GLN A 21 -12.44 15.74 -0.69
N CYS A 22 -11.29 15.85 -1.35
CA CYS A 22 -11.08 16.75 -2.49
C CYS A 22 -11.69 16.24 -3.81
N GLY A 23 -12.21 15.01 -3.83
CA GLY A 23 -12.74 14.38 -5.05
C GLY A 23 -11.65 13.95 -6.04
N ASP A 24 -10.38 13.95 -5.61
CA ASP A 24 -9.23 13.53 -6.41
C ASP A 24 -9.17 12.01 -6.57
N LEU A 25 -9.83 11.27 -5.66
CA LEU A 25 -10.04 9.84 -5.79
C LEU A 25 -11.37 9.58 -6.47
N ALA A 26 -11.33 9.07 -7.71
CA ALA A 26 -12.47 8.40 -8.30
C ALA A 26 -12.89 7.24 -7.39
N GLN A 27 -14.20 7.00 -7.31
CA GLN A 27 -14.83 5.96 -6.48
C GLN A 27 -13.95 4.71 -6.38
N GLU A 28 -13.73 4.20 -5.16
CA GLU A 28 -13.01 2.93 -4.97
C GLU A 28 -13.77 1.83 -5.73
N ILE A 29 -13.25 1.43 -6.89
CA ILE A 29 -13.77 0.30 -7.65
C ILE A 29 -12.98 -0.92 -7.16
N PRO A 30 -13.60 -1.87 -6.44
CA PRO A 30 -12.94 -3.11 -6.11
C PRO A 30 -12.65 -3.84 -7.43
N ILE A 31 -11.36 -4.06 -7.72
CA ILE A 31 -10.93 -4.72 -8.96
C ILE A 31 -11.38 -6.19 -8.93
N GLU A 32 -11.33 -6.83 -7.75
CA GLU A 32 -11.79 -8.20 -7.52
C GLU A 32 -12.31 -8.36 -6.07
N PRO A 33 -13.63 -8.20 -5.83
CA PRO A 33 -14.19 -8.13 -4.47
C PRO A 33 -14.09 -9.43 -3.65
N GLU A 34 -13.80 -10.57 -4.29
CA GLU A 34 -13.67 -11.89 -3.66
C GLU A 34 -12.23 -12.41 -3.68
N SER A 35 -11.27 -11.64 -4.21
CA SER A 35 -9.89 -12.06 -4.32
C SER A 35 -9.02 -11.50 -3.19
N ASN A 36 -8.41 -12.42 -2.46
CA ASN A 36 -7.35 -12.13 -1.51
C ASN A 36 -6.06 -11.80 -2.26
N LEU A 37 -5.72 -10.51 -2.35
CA LEU A 37 -4.55 -10.00 -3.10
C LEU A 37 -3.62 -9.15 -2.24
N LEU A 38 -2.32 -9.45 -2.28
CA LEU A 38 -1.25 -8.60 -1.79
C LEU A 38 -0.71 -7.78 -2.97
N ILE A 39 -0.85 -6.45 -2.89
CA ILE A 39 -0.32 -5.51 -3.88
C ILE A 39 0.84 -4.75 -3.24
N CYS A 40 2.04 -4.90 -3.79
CA CYS A 40 3.23 -4.21 -3.31
C CYS A 40 4.13 -3.77 -4.48
N GLY A 41 5.23 -3.07 -4.18
CA GLY A 41 6.17 -2.60 -5.20
C GLY A 41 6.78 -3.72 -6.05
N ASN A 42 6.73 -4.97 -5.59
CA ASN A 42 7.27 -6.14 -6.27
C ASN A 42 6.24 -6.88 -7.14
N GLY A 43 4.96 -6.51 -7.08
CA GLY A 43 3.91 -7.12 -7.89
C GLY A 43 2.57 -7.29 -7.18
N ILE A 44 1.70 -8.07 -7.82
CA ILE A 44 0.39 -8.47 -7.31
C ILE A 44 0.43 -9.98 -7.10
N PHE A 45 0.08 -10.42 -5.89
CA PHE A 45 0.16 -11.82 -5.47
C PHE A 45 -1.16 -12.25 -4.84
N SER A 46 -1.70 -13.39 -5.23
CA SER A 46 -2.88 -13.97 -4.57
C SER A 46 -2.50 -14.81 -3.35
N TYR A 47 -3.37 -14.84 -2.34
CA TYR A 47 -3.24 -15.70 -1.16
C TYR A 47 -4.58 -16.37 -0.83
N ALA A 48 -4.53 -17.50 -0.13
CA ALA A 48 -5.73 -18.27 0.21
C ALA A 48 -6.20 -18.01 1.65
N ASP A 49 -5.25 -17.72 2.55
CA ASP A 49 -5.44 -17.66 4.00
C ASP A 49 -4.34 -16.80 4.66
N ASP A 50 -4.46 -16.59 5.97
CA ASP A 50 -3.54 -15.75 6.74
C ASP A 50 -2.10 -16.29 6.73
N GLU A 51 -1.91 -17.61 6.66
CA GLU A 51 -0.59 -18.24 6.64
C GLU A 51 0.14 -17.97 5.30
N SER A 52 -0.56 -18.14 4.18
CA SER A 52 -0.05 -17.83 2.85
C SER A 52 0.21 -16.32 2.67
N LEU A 53 -0.60 -15.45 3.27
CA LEU A 53 -0.33 -14.02 3.30
C LEU A 53 0.96 -13.70 4.08
N GLN A 54 1.14 -14.29 5.26
CA GLN A 54 2.34 -14.08 6.08
C GLN A 54 3.61 -14.50 5.32
N GLY A 55 3.57 -15.65 4.64
CA GLY A 55 4.67 -16.11 3.78
C GLY A 55 4.96 -15.17 2.61
N LEU A 56 3.94 -14.56 2.01
CA LEU A 56 4.12 -13.55 0.96
C LEU A 56 4.72 -12.26 1.52
N ILE A 57 4.31 -11.81 2.70
CA ILE A 57 4.90 -10.62 3.34
C ILE A 57 6.39 -10.85 3.60
N GLU A 58 6.75 -12.00 4.16
CA GLU A 58 8.16 -12.31 4.45
C GLU A 58 9.01 -12.40 3.19
N SER A 59 8.49 -13.07 2.15
CA SER A 59 9.22 -13.28 0.89
C SER A 59 9.27 -12.05 -0.01
N GLN A 60 8.19 -11.28 -0.11
CA GLN A 60 8.07 -10.15 -1.04
C GLN A 60 8.43 -8.81 -0.40
N LEU A 61 8.21 -8.60 0.90
CA LEU A 61 8.52 -7.32 1.56
C LEU A 61 9.82 -7.36 2.37
N GLY A 62 10.50 -8.51 2.42
CA GLY A 62 11.83 -8.63 3.04
C GLY A 62 11.84 -8.49 4.56
N GLY A 63 10.70 -8.69 5.22
CA GLY A 63 10.58 -8.60 6.69
C GLY A 63 11.07 -9.85 7.45
N GLY A 64 11.45 -10.92 6.75
CA GLY A 64 11.90 -12.17 7.33
C GLY A 64 13.41 -12.21 7.59
N ARG A 65 13.83 -11.70 8.76
CA ARG A 65 15.12 -11.93 9.46
C ARG A 65 16.40 -11.99 8.62
N ARG A 66 17.17 -10.89 8.67
CA ARG A 66 18.60 -10.95 9.03
C ARG A 66 18.92 -9.83 10.02
#